data_AF-A0A7X6R291-F1
#
_entry.id   AF-A0A7X6R291-F1
#
_cell.length_a   1.000
_cell.length_b   1.000
_cell.length_c   1.000
_cell.angle_alpha   90.00
_cell.angle_beta   90.00
_cell.angle_gamma   90.00
#
_symmetry.space_group_name_H-M   'P 1'
#
loop_
_entity.id
_entity.type
_entity.pdbx_description
1 polymer ?
#
loop_
_entity_poly.entity_id
_entity_poly.type
_entity_poly.pdbx_seq_one_letter_code
_entity_poly.pdbx_strand_id
1 'polypeptide(L)'
;MALSGADNGSLVARVKKDGSIILADAASGITLAHIPAVNPGEIGKTGVGLSPDGGYLVTATEDSHEKPGKLVERAIDPATLIRTACDIAAGDLSPDEWNRIIGVPRPASAGCPAAS
;
A
#
# COMPACT_ATOMS: atom_id res chain seq x y z
N MET A 1 18.37 -3.53 -0.07
CA MET A 1 17.05 -3.84 0.53
C MET A 1 16.71 -2.67 1.44
N ALA A 2 15.58 -1.99 1.23
CA ALA A 2 15.18 -0.81 1.99
C ALA A 2 13.82 -1.06 2.67
N LEU A 3 13.65 -0.51 3.87
CA LEU A 3 12.45 -0.60 4.70
C LEU A 3 12.19 0.78 5.32
N SER A 4 10.93 1.21 5.32
CA SER A 4 10.46 2.40 6.04
C SER A 4 9.21 2.04 6.85
N GLY A 5 9.02 2.70 7.99
CA GLY A 5 7.79 2.66 8.79
C GLY A 5 7.18 4.06 8.93
N ALA A 6 5.88 4.11 9.23
CA ALA A 6 5.19 5.35 9.64
C ALA A 6 5.06 5.38 11.18
N ASP A 7 5.09 6.59 11.76
CA ASP A 7 5.08 6.77 13.22
C ASP A 7 3.72 6.49 13.87
N ASN A 8 2.66 6.41 13.05
CA ASN A 8 1.33 5.95 13.48
C ASN A 8 1.29 4.43 13.82
N GLY A 9 2.40 3.71 13.62
CA GLY A 9 2.61 2.35 14.12
C GLY A 9 1.95 1.23 13.32
N SER A 10 1.31 1.51 12.19
CA SER A 10 0.54 0.50 11.43
C SER A 10 1.10 0.15 10.06
N LEU A 11 1.97 0.95 9.45
CA LEU A 11 2.40 0.74 8.06
C LEU A 11 3.89 0.53 7.90
N VAL A 12 4.26 -0.49 7.12
CA VAL A 12 5.63 -0.72 6.65
C VAL A 12 5.68 -0.84 5.13
N ALA A 13 6.68 -0.20 4.52
CA ALA A 13 6.97 -0.31 3.09
C ALA A 13 8.30 -1.01 2.88
N ARG A 14 8.31 -2.06 2.05
CA ARG A 14 9.50 -2.87 1.79
C ARG A 14 9.77 -2.98 0.29
N VAL A 15 10.98 -2.63 -0.12
CA VAL A 15 11.43 -2.76 -1.51
C VAL A 15 11.93 -4.18 -1.78
N LYS A 16 11.34 -4.85 -2.78
CA LYS A 16 11.78 -6.16 -3.27
C LYS A 16 12.99 -6.04 -4.19
N LYS A 17 13.62 -7.18 -4.47
CA LYS A 17 14.79 -7.26 -5.37
C LYS A 17 14.46 -6.75 -6.78
N ASP A 18 13.25 -6.97 -7.27
CA ASP A 18 12.79 -6.50 -8.58
C ASP A 18 12.40 -5.01 -8.62
N GLY A 19 12.59 -4.28 -7.51
CA GLY A 19 12.23 -2.86 -7.39
C GLY A 19 10.75 -2.60 -7.08
N SER A 20 9.91 -3.64 -7.05
CA SER A 20 8.52 -3.51 -6.59
C SER A 20 8.47 -3.29 -5.08
N ILE A 21 7.37 -2.72 -4.60
CA ILE A 21 7.20 -2.40 -3.18
C ILE A 21 6.01 -3.18 -2.64
N ILE A 22 6.21 -3.75 -1.45
CA ILE A 22 5.14 -4.29 -0.62
C ILE A 22 4.81 -3.24 0.43
N LEU A 23 3.53 -2.88 0.48
CA LEU A 23 2.96 -2.16 1.62
C LEU A 23 2.24 -3.18 2.49
N ALA A 24 2.55 -3.20 3.78
CA ALA A 24 1.97 -4.15 4.72
C ALA A 24 1.60 -3.48 6.05
N ASP A 25 0.63 -4.08 6.73
CA ASP A 25 0.32 -3.77 8.11
C ASP A 25 1.42 -4.32 9.02
N ALA A 26 1.98 -3.47 9.88
CA ALA A 26 3.12 -3.81 10.72
C ALA A 26 2.77 -4.82 11.82
N ALA A 27 1.54 -4.77 12.34
CA ALA A 27 1.11 -5.58 13.47
C ALA A 27 0.74 -7.02 13.07
N SER A 28 0.00 -7.17 11.97
CA SER A 28 -0.51 -8.44 11.46
C SER A 28 0.37 -9.05 10.36
N GLY A 29 1.22 -8.25 9.71
CA GLY A 29 2.01 -8.68 8.56
C GLY A 29 1.21 -8.85 7.26
N ILE A 30 -0.09 -8.49 7.27
CA ILE A 30 -0.94 -8.58 6.08
C ILE A 30 -0.44 -7.62 5.01
N THR A 31 -0.28 -8.13 3.79
CA THR A 31 0.05 -7.29 2.63
C THR A 31 -1.19 -6.51 2.21
N LEU A 32 -1.08 -5.19 2.23
CA LEU A 32 -2.14 -4.26 1.86
C LEU A 32 -2.07 -3.91 0.37
N ALA A 33 -0.86 -3.79 -0.18
CA ALA A 33 -0.69 -3.47 -1.59
C ALA A 33 0.63 -4.00 -2.18
N HIS A 34 0.58 -4.28 -3.48
CA HIS A 34 1.74 -4.50 -4.33
C HIS A 34 1.88 -3.31 -5.28
N ILE A 35 2.94 -2.53 -5.12
CA ILE A 35 3.21 -1.37 -5.97
C ILE A 35 4.30 -1.76 -6.98
N PRO A 36 4.01 -1.69 -8.29
CA PRO A 36 4.99 -2.02 -9.32
C PRO A 36 6.25 -1.15 -9.24
N ALA A 37 7.37 -1.72 -9.69
CA ALA A 37 8.62 -0.98 -9.81
C ALA A 37 8.45 0.22 -10.75
N VAL A 38 8.95 1.39 -10.34
CA VAL A 38 8.96 2.60 -11.19
C VAL A 38 9.80 2.39 -12.45
N ASN A 39 10.95 1.71 -12.30
CA ASN A 39 11.83 1.28 -13.38
C ASN A 39 12.02 -0.25 -13.29
N PRO A 40 11.18 -1.04 -13.97
CA PRO A 40 11.32 -2.49 -13.99
C PRO A 40 12.69 -2.91 -14.53
N GLY A 41 13.34 -3.87 -13.86
CA GLY A 41 14.63 -4.44 -14.25
C GLY A 41 15.86 -3.81 -13.57
N GLU A 42 15.70 -2.70 -12.85
CA GLU A 42 16.81 -2.04 -12.14
C GLU A 42 16.84 -2.43 -10.66
N ILE A 43 17.59 -3.50 -10.39
CA ILE A 43 17.71 -4.10 -9.07
C ILE A 43 18.60 -3.23 -8.17
N GLY A 44 18.08 -2.79 -7.02
CA GLY A 44 18.90 -2.34 -5.90
C GLY A 44 19.16 -0.84 -5.76
N LYS A 45 18.56 0.00 -6.60
CA LYS A 45 18.76 1.46 -6.62
C LYS A 45 17.54 2.28 -6.14
N THR A 46 16.59 1.62 -5.47
CA THR A 46 15.34 2.25 -5.02
C THR A 46 15.33 2.43 -3.50
N GLY A 47 15.25 3.68 -3.06
CA GLY A 47 14.89 4.08 -1.71
C GLY A 47 13.38 4.30 -1.58
N VAL A 48 12.87 4.12 -0.35
CA VAL A 48 11.47 4.33 -0.01
C VAL A 48 11.35 5.07 1.32
N GLY A 49 10.39 5.99 1.40
CA GLY A 49 10.05 6.72 2.63
C GLY A 49 8.54 6.84 2.80
N LEU A 50 8.06 6.66 4.02
CA LEU A 50 6.68 6.94 4.41
C LEU A 50 6.60 8.31 5.08
N SER A 51 5.52 9.05 4.86
CA SER A 51 5.23 10.22 5.67
C SER A 51 4.89 9.80 7.11
N PRO A 52 5.17 10.62 8.14
CA PRO A 52 4.89 10.27 9.54
C PRO A 52 3.42 9.93 9.82
N ASP A 53 2.51 10.59 9.11
CA ASP A 53 1.06 10.35 9.19
C ASP A 53 0.61 9.07 8.45
N GLY A 54 1.49 8.45 7.65
CA GLY A 54 1.19 7.28 6.83
C GLY A 54 0.34 7.58 5.58
N GLY A 55 0.11 8.85 5.25
CA GLY A 55 -0.70 9.27 4.10
C GLY A 55 0.01 9.18 2.75
N TYR A 56 1.35 9.18 2.75
CA TYR A 56 2.16 9.25 1.55
C TYR A 56 3.34 8.28 1.54
N LEU A 57 3.67 7.83 0.34
CA LEU A 57 4.84 7.01 0.03
C LEU A 57 5.68 7.72 -1.02
N VAL A 58 6.93 8.01 -0.68
CA VAL A 58 7.92 8.52 -1.64
C VAL A 58 8.85 7.39 -2.06
N THR A 59 9.07 7.25 -3.35
CA THR A 59 10.05 6.33 -3.92
C THR A 59 11.07 7.11 -4.73
N ALA A 60 12.35 6.88 -4.44
CA ALA A 60 13.47 7.47 -5.16
C ALA A 60 14.27 6.35 -5.84
N THR A 61 14.30 6.35 -7.17
CA THR A 61 15.20 5.51 -7.97
C THR A 61 16.39 6.33 -8.43
N GLU A 62 17.60 5.80 -8.30
CA GLU A 62 18.80 6.40 -8.89
C GLU A 62 18.78 6.31 -10.41
N ASP A 63 19.63 7.11 -11.06
CA ASP A 63 19.96 6.94 -12.46
C ASP A 63 20.59 5.57 -12.73
N SER A 64 20.34 5.06 -13.93
CA SER A 64 21.08 3.97 -14.55
C SER A 64 21.68 4.43 -15.88
N HIS A 65 22.46 3.56 -16.51
CA HIS A 65 22.98 3.82 -17.86
C HIS A 65 21.87 3.92 -18.93
N GLU A 66 20.68 3.39 -18.66
CA GLU A 66 19.57 3.30 -19.62
C GLU A 66 18.42 4.26 -19.29
N LYS A 67 18.23 4.62 -18.02
CA LYS A 67 17.07 5.37 -17.56
C LYS A 67 17.44 6.40 -16.50
N PRO A 68 16.82 7.60 -16.56
CA PRO A 68 16.96 8.56 -15.48
C PRO A 68 16.26 8.04 -14.22
N GLY A 69 16.82 8.43 -13.08
CA GLY A 69 16.27 8.30 -11.76
C GLY A 69 14.95 9.08 -11.65
N LYS A 70 14.11 8.63 -10.72
CA LYS A 70 12.78 9.20 -10.54
C LYS A 70 12.45 9.33 -9.08
N LEU A 71 11.86 10.46 -8.73
CA LEU A 71 11.21 10.67 -7.45
C LEU A 71 9.70 10.63 -7.69
N VAL A 72 9.02 9.68 -7.09
CA VAL A 72 7.57 9.51 -7.23
C VAL A 72 6.93 9.49 -5.86
N GLU A 73 6.04 10.43 -5.61
CA GLU A 73 5.16 10.46 -4.45
C GLU A 73 3.82 9.80 -4.79
N ARG A 74 3.27 9.03 -3.85
CA ARG A 74 1.97 8.38 -3.98
C ARG A 74 1.17 8.62 -2.71
N ALA A 75 -0.08 9.06 -2.86
CA ALA A 75 -1.04 8.98 -1.77
C ALA A 75 -1.36 7.52 -1.47
N ILE A 76 -1.22 7.12 -0.22
CA ILE A 76 -1.50 5.77 0.31
C ILE A 76 -2.36 5.84 1.59
N ASP A 77 -2.96 7.00 1.86
CA ASP A 77 -3.89 7.21 2.97
C ASP A 77 -4.95 6.08 3.01
N PRO A 78 -5.06 5.35 4.13
CA PRO A 78 -5.98 4.21 4.23
C PRO A 78 -7.44 4.57 3.93
N ALA A 79 -7.92 5.76 4.34
CA ALA A 79 -9.28 6.18 4.06
C ALA A 79 -9.51 6.38 2.55
N THR A 80 -8.51 6.90 1.84
CA THR A 80 -8.52 7.08 0.39
C THR A 80 -8.45 5.73 -0.33
N LEU A 81 -7.58 4.82 0.11
CA LEU A 81 -7.51 3.46 -0.45
C LEU A 81 -8.81 2.67 -0.23
N ILE A 82 -9.41 2.75 0.96
CA ILE A 82 -10.70 2.13 1.26
C ILE A 82 -11.79 2.75 0.40
N ARG A 83 -11.88 4.08 0.28
CA ARG A 83 -12.83 4.75 -0.61
C ARG A 83 -12.68 4.30 -2.05
N THR A 84 -11.47 4.31 -2.60
CA THR A 84 -11.21 3.86 -3.98
C THR A 84 -11.55 2.39 -4.18
N ALA A 85 -11.23 1.51 -3.23
CA ALA A 85 -11.62 0.11 -3.30
C ALA A 85 -13.16 -0.06 -3.27
N CYS A 86 -13.83 0.74 -2.46
CA CYS A 86 -15.29 0.79 -2.35
C CYS A 86 -16.00 1.42 -3.56
N ASP A 87 -15.34 2.29 -4.31
CA ASP A 87 -15.85 2.80 -5.58
C ASP A 87 -15.74 1.74 -6.70
N ILE A 88 -14.72 0.88 -6.62
CA ILE A 88 -14.44 -0.17 -7.61
C ILE A 88 -15.26 -1.43 -7.34
N ALA A 89 -15.26 -1.92 -6.09
CA ALA A 89 -16.18 -2.94 -5.65
C ALA A 89 -17.56 -2.30 -5.67
N ALA A 90 -18.56 -2.91 -6.30
CA ALA A 90 -19.89 -2.31 -6.48
C ALA A 90 -20.71 -2.18 -5.16
N GLY A 91 -20.06 -1.91 -4.04
CA GLY A 91 -20.62 -1.79 -2.70
C GLY A 91 -19.90 -2.63 -1.65
N ASP A 92 -20.43 -2.55 -0.44
CA ASP A 92 -19.98 -3.31 0.72
C ASP A 92 -20.33 -4.79 0.63
N LEU A 93 -19.46 -5.66 1.14
CA LEU A 93 -19.82 -7.06 1.35
C LEU A 93 -20.91 -7.17 2.40
N SER A 94 -22.01 -7.86 2.09
CA SER A 94 -23.02 -8.18 3.10
C SER A 94 -22.42 -9.05 4.22
N PRO A 95 -23.03 -9.09 5.42
CA PRO A 95 -22.56 -9.97 6.51
C PRO A 95 -22.41 -11.44 6.08
N ASP A 96 -23.32 -11.93 5.24
CA ASP A 96 -23.31 -13.30 4.74
C ASP A 96 -22.18 -13.55 3.73
N GLU A 97 -21.93 -12.60 2.82
CA GLU A 97 -20.82 -12.70 1.87
C GLU A 97 -19.47 -12.63 2.57
N TRP A 98 -19.34 -11.73 3.56
CA TRP A 98 -18.13 -11.61 4.36
C TRP A 98 -17.81 -12.92 5.07
N ASN A 99 -18.81 -13.51 5.77
CA ASN A 99 -18.60 -14.77 6.46
C ASN A 99 -18.32 -15.93 5.48
N ARG A 100 -18.90 -15.91 4.27
CA ARG A 100 -18.65 -16.92 3.23
C ARG A 100 -17.23 -16.84 2.65
N ILE A 101 -16.71 -15.65 2.39
CA ILE A 101 -15.41 -15.45 1.73
C ILE A 101 -14.26 -15.47 2.73
N ILE A 102 -14.43 -14.79 3.88
CA ILE A 102 -13.37 -14.60 4.88
C ILE A 102 -13.45 -15.64 6.00
N GLY A 103 -14.62 -16.24 6.24
CA GLY A 103 -14.79 -17.30 7.25
C GLY A 103 -14.97 -16.81 8.69
N VAL A 104 -15.21 -15.51 8.89
CA VAL A 104 -15.45 -14.90 10.20
C VAL A 104 -16.62 -13.93 10.13
N PRO A 105 -17.30 -13.62 11.25
CA PRO A 105 -18.33 -12.58 11.28
C PRO A 105 -17.78 -11.20 10.87
N ARG A 106 -18.56 -10.44 10.10
CA ARG A 106 -18.18 -9.08 9.67
C ARG A 106 -18.07 -8.13 10.88
N PRO A 107 -16.92 -7.50 11.14
CA PRO A 107 -16.79 -6.45 12.14
C PRO A 107 -17.61 -5.20 11.77
N ALA A 108 -18.11 -4.46 12.76
CA ALA A 108 -18.88 -3.22 12.50
C ALA A 108 -18.08 -2.12 11.79
N SER A 109 -16.75 -2.11 11.97
CA SER A 109 -15.84 -1.18 11.29
C SER A 109 -15.40 -1.66 9.90
N ALA A 110 -15.71 -2.91 9.54
CA ALA A 110 -15.34 -3.45 8.24
C ALA A 110 -16.41 -3.04 7.24
N GLY A 111 -16.25 -1.91 6.58
CA GLY A 111 -17.19 -1.43 5.57
C GLY A 111 -16.71 -0.18 4.85
N CYS A 112 -17.35 0.11 3.74
CA CYS A 112 -17.17 1.32 2.98
C CYS A 112 -17.62 2.52 3.81
N PRO A 113 -16.81 3.58 3.88
CA PRO A 113 -17.21 4.79 4.59
C PRO A 113 -18.46 5.38 3.93
N ALA A 114 -19.33 5.99 4.73
CA ALA A 114 -20.50 6.68 4.21
C ALA A 114 -20.07 7.73 3.16
N ALA A 115 -20.77 7.75 2.02
CA ALA A 115 -20.56 8.77 1.00
C ALA A 115 -20.71 10.15 1.64
N SER A 116 -19.68 10.99 1.51
CA SER A 116 -19.67 12.37 2.00
C SER A 116 -20.19 13.33 0.94
#